data_AF-A0A3M7PP76-F1
#
_entry.id   AF-A0A3M7PP76-F1
#
_cell.length_a   1.000
_cell.length_b   1.000
_cell.length_c   1.000
_cell.angle_alpha   90.00
_cell.angle_beta   90.00
_cell.angle_gamma   90.00
#
_symmetry.space_group_name_H-M   'P 1'
#
loop_
_entity.id
_entity.type
_entity.pdbx_description
1 polymer ?
#
loop_
_entity_poly.entity_id
_entity_poly.type
_entity_poly.pdbx_seq_one_letter_code
_entity_poly.pdbx_strand_id
1 'polypeptide(L)'
;MKSTSETKEVRSRKILLNKLENGTDSEKNNNQSCQRPHPYESCHKIRDSLLSSASGYTNYRGILNLCVVLLVMSSSRLVLENLLKYGFLVRFNVPILFIKDPTAWPSLLALVLSNVFICTALYLEKLLKQSKIGENGGKFFCFINIFTALLAPAIYLWYREANPVSSFFALAWYTCLSMKLVSYFQVNRHYRLKSRNELSVNKKDTVPEKAATESEQIEYPQNLNFKNLYFFMAAPTLCYELNFPRSQRIRKSFLIRRSGEIIFLSSLSLFLLQQWVVPILQNSKIPFRESNILKIIERLLKLAVPNHVIWLIGFYCFFHSYLNVLAEVLRFGDREFYRDWWNAEDVDSFWQNWNIPVHKFCLRHIYKPLLTQGITKPQASLIVFFVSAFFHEYLVSIPLRMFRIWAFLGMIVQIPFAIVVKKFLHGNYGNMAVWISLIIGQPIAIMMYIHDYYIDYFEVSN
;
A
#
# COMPACT_ATOMS: atom_id res chain seq x y z
N MET A 1 51.40 -27.73 31.65
CA MET A 1 50.60 -27.91 32.89
C MET A 1 49.75 -26.65 33.21
N LYS A 2 48.99 -26.12 32.23
CA LYS A 2 48.20 -24.87 32.38
C LYS A 2 46.84 -24.85 31.68
N SER A 3 46.40 -25.93 31.03
CA SER A 3 45.16 -25.91 30.21
C SER A 3 43.93 -26.60 30.83
N THR A 4 44.02 -27.08 32.07
CA THR A 4 42.91 -27.78 32.77
C THR A 4 42.29 -26.99 33.93
N SER A 5 42.83 -25.82 34.29
CA SER A 5 42.25 -24.96 35.34
C SER A 5 41.20 -23.97 34.80
N GLU A 6 41.43 -23.36 33.63
CA GLU A 6 40.50 -22.38 33.04
C GLU A 6 39.12 -22.99 32.70
N THR A 7 39.08 -24.26 32.28
CA THR A 7 37.83 -24.94 31.93
C THR A 7 36.96 -25.28 33.15
N LYS A 8 37.56 -25.47 34.34
CA LYS A 8 36.79 -25.69 35.60
C LYS A 8 36.23 -24.39 36.16
N GLU A 9 36.95 -23.28 36.01
CA GLU A 9 36.51 -21.98 36.52
C GLU A 9 35.36 -21.40 35.69
N VAL A 10 35.43 -21.52 34.35
CA VAL A 10 34.37 -21.11 33.43
C VAL A 10 33.11 -21.97 33.62
N ARG A 11 33.27 -23.28 33.87
CA ARG A 11 32.14 -24.18 34.15
C ARG A 11 31.49 -23.89 35.50
N SER A 12 32.29 -23.55 36.52
CA SER A 12 31.78 -23.16 37.84
C SER A 12 31.02 -21.83 37.79
N ARG A 13 31.48 -20.85 37.00
CA ARG A 13 30.74 -19.58 36.76
C ARG A 13 29.41 -19.80 36.04
N LYS A 14 29.35 -20.69 35.04
CA LYS A 14 28.09 -21.05 34.37
C LYS A 14 27.10 -21.75 35.29
N ILE A 15 27.59 -22.62 36.19
CA ILE A 15 26.73 -23.29 37.18
C ILE A 15 26.21 -22.27 38.20
N LEU A 16 27.03 -21.31 38.63
CA LEU A 16 26.60 -20.22 39.53
C LEU A 16 25.58 -19.28 38.88
N LEU A 17 25.75 -18.92 37.61
CA LEU A 17 24.79 -18.11 36.86
C LEU A 17 23.45 -18.83 36.65
N ASN A 18 23.47 -20.12 36.31
CA ASN A 18 22.24 -20.92 36.21
C ASN A 18 21.56 -21.15 37.57
N LYS A 19 22.31 -21.12 38.68
CA LYS A 19 21.74 -21.19 40.04
C LYS A 19 21.12 -19.86 40.47
N LEU A 20 21.64 -18.73 39.98
CA LEU A 20 21.10 -17.40 40.21
C LEU A 20 19.84 -17.13 39.36
N GLU A 21 19.77 -17.64 38.13
CA GLU A 21 18.57 -17.52 37.27
C GLU A 21 17.42 -18.45 37.71
N ASN A 22 17.72 -19.70 38.13
CA ASN A 22 16.68 -20.63 38.57
C ASN A 22 16.24 -20.43 40.04
N GLY A 23 17.01 -19.67 40.82
CA GLY A 23 16.68 -19.34 42.22
C GLY A 23 15.63 -18.24 42.38
N THR A 24 15.31 -17.48 41.32
CA THR A 24 14.38 -16.34 41.42
C THR A 24 12.93 -16.65 41.08
N ASP A 25 12.65 -17.79 40.44
CA ASP A 25 11.31 -18.12 39.93
C ASP A 25 10.56 -19.20 40.71
N SER A 26 11.21 -19.91 41.66
CA SER A 26 10.59 -21.03 42.40
C SER A 26 10.19 -20.74 43.85
N GLU A 27 10.48 -19.55 44.41
CA GLU A 27 10.18 -19.22 45.82
C GLU A 27 9.09 -18.15 46.03
N LYS A 28 8.39 -17.68 44.99
CA LYS A 28 7.45 -16.55 45.12
C LYS A 28 6.01 -16.87 45.54
N ASN A 29 5.65 -18.13 45.79
CA ASN A 29 4.25 -18.50 45.98
C ASN A 29 3.82 -19.02 47.35
N ASN A 30 4.62 -18.91 48.41
CA ASN A 30 4.13 -19.17 49.77
C ASN A 30 4.80 -18.25 50.79
N ASN A 31 4.14 -17.11 51.07
CA ASN A 31 4.16 -16.31 52.31
C ASN A 31 3.92 -14.82 52.01
N GLN A 32 2.72 -14.46 51.59
CA GLN A 32 2.26 -13.07 51.73
C GLN A 32 1.87 -12.83 53.20
N SER A 33 2.89 -12.70 54.04
CA SER A 33 2.75 -11.90 55.26
C SER A 33 2.73 -10.44 54.83
N CYS A 34 1.74 -9.67 55.31
CA CYS A 34 1.67 -8.22 55.15
C CYS A 34 2.80 -7.55 55.94
N GLN A 35 4.03 -7.64 55.46
CA GLN A 35 5.13 -6.79 55.94
C GLN A 35 4.99 -5.43 55.26
N ARG A 36 4.88 -4.39 56.08
CA ARG A 36 4.92 -3.00 55.59
C ARG A 36 6.30 -2.80 54.94
N PRO A 37 6.39 -2.28 53.70
CA PRO A 37 7.66 -2.10 53.02
C PRO A 37 8.59 -1.28 53.90
N HIS A 38 9.79 -1.80 54.15
CA HIS A 38 10.77 -1.07 54.96
C HIS A 38 11.19 0.19 54.18
N PRO A 39 11.28 1.37 54.83
CA PRO A 39 11.58 2.64 54.14
C PRO A 39 12.97 2.69 53.48
N TYR A 40 13.80 1.68 53.72
CA TYR A 40 15.16 1.54 53.18
C TYR A 40 15.31 0.35 52.22
N GLU A 41 14.21 -0.25 51.74
CA GLU A 41 14.28 -1.20 50.63
C GLU A 41 14.90 -0.54 49.38
N SER A 42 15.76 -1.27 48.67
CA SER A 42 16.46 -0.75 47.49
C SER A 42 15.46 -0.28 46.43
N CYS A 43 15.32 1.04 46.28
CA CYS A 43 14.49 1.66 45.25
C CYS A 43 15.11 1.57 43.85
N HIS A 44 16.40 1.25 43.77
CA HIS A 44 17.14 1.07 42.54
C HIS A 44 17.06 -0.37 42.05
N LYS A 45 16.83 -0.54 40.74
CA LYS A 45 16.82 -1.83 40.04
C LYS A 45 17.66 -1.69 38.79
N ILE A 46 18.43 -2.73 38.44
CA ILE A 46 19.12 -2.82 37.16
C ILE A 46 18.05 -2.79 36.07
N ARG A 47 18.09 -1.75 35.24
CA ARG A 47 17.17 -1.54 34.11
C ARG A 47 17.87 -0.68 33.06
N ASP A 48 17.58 -0.95 31.81
CA ASP A 48 18.07 -0.11 30.72
C ASP A 48 17.26 1.18 30.63
N SER A 49 17.87 2.22 30.05
CA SER A 49 17.16 3.46 29.72
C SER A 49 16.10 3.19 28.66
N LEU A 50 14.96 3.89 28.74
CA LEU A 50 13.79 3.61 27.91
C LEU A 50 14.02 3.73 26.39
N LEU A 51 14.98 4.55 25.97
CA LEU A 51 15.35 4.74 24.56
C LEU A 51 16.58 3.92 24.16
N SER A 52 17.16 3.14 25.08
CA SER A 52 18.22 2.20 24.74
C SER A 52 17.65 1.09 23.85
N SER A 53 18.42 0.65 22.86
CA SER A 53 18.05 -0.45 21.97
C SER A 53 17.75 -1.76 22.72
N ALA A 54 18.40 -1.99 23.86
CA ALA A 54 18.21 -3.15 24.71
C ALA A 54 16.90 -3.12 25.55
N SER A 55 16.26 -1.96 25.68
CA SER A 55 15.08 -1.79 26.56
C SER A 55 13.81 -2.48 26.07
N GLY A 56 13.72 -2.79 24.78
CA GLY A 56 12.52 -3.37 24.16
C GLY A 56 11.29 -2.45 24.17
N TYR A 57 11.43 -1.16 24.49
CA TYR A 57 10.30 -0.23 24.54
C TYR A 57 9.81 0.16 23.13
N THR A 58 8.49 0.01 22.90
CA THR A 58 7.87 0.20 21.57
C THR A 58 6.73 1.21 21.55
N ASN A 59 6.32 1.76 22.69
CA ASN A 59 5.14 2.63 22.77
C ASN A 59 5.47 4.13 22.56
N TYR A 60 5.57 4.56 21.30
CA TYR A 60 5.90 5.94 20.94
C TYR A 60 4.69 6.84 20.63
N ARG A 61 3.49 6.49 21.14
CA ARG A 61 2.24 7.19 20.80
C ARG A 61 2.24 8.67 21.17
N GLY A 62 2.92 9.04 22.26
CA GLY A 62 3.07 10.44 22.67
C GLY A 62 3.85 11.28 21.65
N ILE A 63 4.91 10.72 21.07
CA ILE A 63 5.71 11.39 20.02
C ILE A 63 4.88 11.56 18.75
N LEU A 64 4.10 10.54 18.36
CA LEU A 64 3.19 10.67 17.22
C LEU A 64 2.19 11.81 17.41
N ASN A 65 1.60 11.94 18.61
CA ASN A 65 0.71 13.04 18.93
C ASN A 65 1.42 14.40 18.84
N LEU A 66 2.67 14.49 19.32
CA LEU A 66 3.48 15.70 19.21
C LEU A 66 3.74 16.07 17.74
N CYS A 67 4.10 15.12 16.88
CA CYS A 67 4.27 15.35 15.44
C CYS A 67 2.99 15.91 14.81
N VAL A 68 1.82 15.38 15.17
CA VAL A 68 0.53 15.90 14.69
C VAL A 68 0.30 17.33 15.17
N VAL A 69 0.55 17.62 16.45
CA VAL A 69 0.41 18.98 17.01
C VAL A 69 1.33 19.96 16.29
N LEU A 70 2.61 19.61 16.10
CA LEU A 70 3.58 20.46 15.38
C LEU A 70 3.19 20.68 13.92
N LEU A 71 2.69 19.64 13.24
CA LEU A 71 2.20 19.74 11.87
C LEU A 71 0.99 20.66 11.79
N VAL A 72 0.03 20.52 12.71
CA VAL A 72 -1.16 21.39 12.77
C VAL A 72 -0.75 22.82 13.08
N MET A 73 0.05 23.08 14.12
CA MET A 73 0.45 24.44 14.49
C MET A 73 1.24 25.14 13.38
N SER A 74 2.21 24.46 12.76
CA SER A 74 2.98 25.04 11.66
C SER A 74 2.12 25.36 10.43
N SER A 75 1.09 24.55 10.17
CA SER A 75 0.21 24.70 8.99
C SER A 75 -0.98 25.63 9.23
N SER A 76 -1.47 25.74 10.47
CA SER A 76 -2.69 26.49 10.83
C SER A 76 -2.56 27.98 10.53
N ARG A 77 -1.40 28.57 10.88
CA ARG A 77 -1.08 29.97 10.59
C ARG A 77 -1.36 30.30 9.13
N LEU A 78 -1.00 29.37 8.27
CA LEU A 78 -0.94 29.62 6.86
C LEU A 78 -2.22 29.19 6.12
N VAL A 79 -2.94 28.17 6.61
CA VAL A 79 -4.33 27.94 6.19
C VAL A 79 -5.14 29.20 6.46
N LEU A 80 -4.93 29.82 7.63
CA LEU A 80 -5.55 31.09 7.98
C LEU A 80 -5.13 32.22 7.03
N GLU A 81 -3.83 32.34 6.71
CA GLU A 81 -3.33 33.35 5.79
C GLU A 81 -3.90 33.21 4.37
N ASN A 82 -4.01 31.98 3.85
CA ASN A 82 -4.61 31.71 2.55
C ASN A 82 -6.13 31.97 2.55
N LEU A 83 -6.83 31.61 3.64
CA LEU A 83 -8.25 31.90 3.79
C LEU A 83 -8.50 33.42 3.83
N LEU A 84 -7.64 34.18 4.52
CA LEU A 84 -7.72 35.63 4.60
C LEU A 84 -7.37 36.31 3.27
N LYS A 85 -6.34 35.82 2.55
CA LYS A 85 -5.89 36.40 1.27
C LYS A 85 -6.79 36.07 0.08
N TYR A 86 -7.25 34.82 -0.01
CA TYR A 86 -7.92 34.31 -1.21
C TYR A 86 -9.39 33.90 -0.99
N GLY A 87 -9.86 33.89 0.25
CA GLY A 87 -11.20 33.40 0.59
C GLY A 87 -11.36 31.90 0.31
N PHE A 88 -12.61 31.44 0.23
CA PHE A 88 -12.93 30.06 -0.09
C PHE A 88 -12.90 29.84 -1.62
N LEU A 89 -11.74 29.42 -2.15
CA LEU A 89 -11.51 29.28 -3.60
C LEU A 89 -12.18 28.05 -4.27
N VAL A 90 -12.93 27.23 -3.52
CA VAL A 90 -13.55 26.01 -4.09
C VAL A 90 -14.75 26.39 -4.97
N ARG A 91 -14.55 26.36 -6.29
CA ARG A 91 -15.65 26.52 -7.26
C ARG A 91 -16.38 25.19 -7.45
N PHE A 92 -17.62 25.08 -6.96
CA PHE A 92 -18.47 23.89 -7.08
C PHE A 92 -19.08 23.66 -8.48
N ASN A 93 -18.62 24.39 -9.52
CA ASN A 93 -19.21 24.32 -10.86
C ASN A 93 -18.80 23.08 -11.70
N VAL A 94 -17.96 22.20 -11.14
CA VAL A 94 -17.40 21.03 -11.84
C VAL A 94 -18.47 20.06 -12.39
N PRO A 95 -19.54 19.70 -11.63
CA PRO A 95 -20.56 18.78 -12.15
C PRO A 95 -21.36 19.37 -13.32
N ILE A 96 -21.62 20.69 -13.29
CA ILE A 96 -22.39 21.40 -14.32
C ILE A 96 -21.57 21.51 -15.62
N LEU A 97 -20.25 21.68 -15.51
CA LEU A 97 -19.35 21.74 -16.65
C LEU A 97 -19.22 20.36 -17.36
N PHE A 98 -19.22 19.26 -16.60
CA PHE A 98 -19.16 17.90 -17.16
C PHE A 98 -20.41 17.51 -17.95
N ILE A 99 -21.59 17.89 -17.46
CA ILE A 99 -22.86 17.59 -18.15
C ILE A 99 -22.94 18.32 -19.50
N LYS A 100 -22.37 19.53 -19.59
CA LYS A 100 -22.38 20.34 -20.81
C LYS A 100 -21.42 19.85 -21.89
N ASP A 101 -20.23 19.39 -21.49
CA ASP A 101 -19.26 18.77 -22.40
C ASP A 101 -18.51 17.61 -21.73
N PRO A 102 -18.98 16.36 -21.93
CA PRO A 102 -18.32 15.19 -21.38
C PRO A 102 -16.91 14.97 -21.97
N THR A 103 -16.64 15.49 -23.17
CA THR A 103 -15.34 15.35 -23.82
C THR A 103 -14.30 16.34 -23.30
N ALA A 104 -14.74 17.44 -22.69
CA ALA A 104 -13.85 18.37 -21.99
C ALA A 104 -13.20 17.74 -20.75
N TRP A 105 -13.73 16.62 -20.23
CA TRP A 105 -13.19 15.90 -19.07
C TRP A 105 -12.90 14.43 -19.43
N PRO A 106 -11.87 14.18 -20.26
CA PRO A 106 -11.55 12.83 -20.74
C PRO A 106 -11.32 11.83 -19.59
N SER A 107 -10.70 12.24 -18.48
CA SER A 107 -10.50 11.36 -17.32
C SER A 107 -11.81 10.88 -16.69
N LEU A 108 -12.83 11.75 -16.58
CA LEU A 108 -14.11 11.38 -16.00
C LEU A 108 -14.93 10.49 -16.96
N LEU A 109 -14.88 10.79 -18.26
CA LEU A 109 -15.48 9.91 -19.28
C LEU A 109 -14.82 8.53 -19.27
N ALA A 110 -13.49 8.45 -19.15
CA ALA A 110 -12.78 7.18 -19.01
C ALA A 110 -13.26 6.40 -17.78
N LEU A 111 -13.48 7.05 -16.64
CA LEU A 111 -14.04 6.38 -15.45
C LEU A 111 -15.45 5.83 -15.69
N VAL A 112 -16.32 6.57 -16.37
CA VAL A 112 -17.67 6.09 -16.71
C VAL A 112 -17.60 4.86 -17.63
N LEU A 113 -16.72 4.89 -18.63
CA LEU A 113 -16.48 3.78 -19.56
C LEU A 113 -15.96 2.52 -18.85
N SER A 114 -15.41 2.63 -17.64
CA SER A 114 -14.92 1.47 -16.90
C SER A 114 -16.03 0.45 -16.60
N ASN A 115 -17.29 0.91 -16.52
CA ASN A 115 -18.47 0.07 -16.33
C ASN A 115 -18.66 -0.95 -17.44
N VAL A 116 -18.22 -0.65 -18.67
CA VAL A 116 -18.31 -1.59 -19.79
C VAL A 116 -17.51 -2.86 -19.48
N PHE A 117 -16.28 -2.71 -18.98
CA PHE A 117 -15.42 -3.85 -18.62
C PHE A 117 -15.95 -4.65 -17.41
N ILE A 118 -16.57 -3.95 -16.44
CA ILE A 118 -17.23 -4.57 -15.28
C ILE A 118 -18.43 -5.42 -15.72
N CYS A 119 -19.33 -4.85 -16.52
CA CYS A 119 -20.50 -5.55 -17.05
C CYS A 119 -20.09 -6.73 -17.93
N THR A 120 -19.07 -6.55 -18.76
CA THR A 120 -18.52 -7.60 -19.64
C THR A 120 -17.99 -8.77 -18.81
N ALA A 121 -17.31 -8.51 -17.69
CA ALA A 121 -16.84 -9.56 -16.80
C ALA A 121 -17.97 -10.39 -16.19
N LEU A 122 -19.07 -9.75 -15.77
CA LEU A 122 -20.26 -10.47 -15.29
C LEU A 122 -20.88 -11.33 -16.40
N TYR A 123 -21.00 -10.76 -17.60
CA TYR A 123 -21.59 -11.43 -18.74
C TYR A 123 -20.78 -12.66 -19.15
N LEU A 124 -19.45 -12.52 -19.27
CA LEU A 124 -18.54 -13.64 -19.55
C LEU A 124 -18.66 -14.75 -18.51
N GLU A 125 -18.72 -14.40 -17.22
CA GLU A 125 -18.86 -15.39 -16.15
C GLU A 125 -20.22 -16.12 -16.20
N LYS A 126 -21.30 -15.41 -16.55
CA LYS A 126 -22.61 -16.03 -16.78
C LYS A 126 -22.61 -16.99 -17.97
N LEU A 127 -21.93 -16.65 -19.06
CA LEU A 127 -21.78 -17.54 -20.22
C LEU A 127 -20.95 -18.79 -19.89
N LEU A 128 -19.88 -18.63 -19.09
CA LEU A 128 -19.06 -19.74 -18.62
C LEU A 128 -19.82 -20.68 -17.68
N LYS A 129 -20.65 -20.13 -16.79
CA LYS A 129 -21.56 -20.92 -15.96
C LYS A 129 -22.51 -21.78 -16.81
N GLN A 130 -23.12 -21.18 -17.84
CA GLN A 130 -24.04 -21.88 -18.74
C GLN A 130 -23.34 -22.87 -19.69
N SER A 131 -22.01 -23.01 -19.60
CA SER A 131 -21.20 -23.86 -20.49
C SER A 131 -21.38 -23.54 -21.98
N LYS A 132 -21.81 -22.31 -22.32
CA LYS A 132 -21.93 -21.84 -23.72
C LYS A 132 -20.56 -21.56 -24.35
N ILE A 133 -19.56 -21.28 -23.50
CA ILE A 133 -18.16 -21.05 -23.90
C ILE A 133 -17.31 -22.09 -23.16
N GLY A 134 -16.38 -22.73 -23.87
CA GLY A 134 -15.39 -23.64 -23.27
C GLY A 134 -14.41 -22.91 -22.35
N GLU A 135 -13.77 -23.61 -21.41
CA GLU A 135 -12.88 -22.98 -20.42
C GLU A 135 -11.69 -22.23 -21.06
N ASN A 136 -11.13 -22.75 -22.15
CA ASN A 136 -10.02 -22.09 -22.86
C ASN A 136 -10.48 -20.80 -23.56
N GLY A 137 -11.66 -20.85 -24.21
CA GLY A 137 -12.29 -19.65 -24.79
C GLY A 137 -12.62 -18.60 -23.71
N GLY A 138 -13.13 -19.05 -22.55
CA GLY A 138 -13.38 -18.19 -21.40
C GLY A 138 -12.14 -17.46 -20.92
N LYS A 139 -11.03 -18.18 -20.72
CA LYS A 139 -9.74 -17.58 -20.35
C LYS A 139 -9.28 -16.54 -21.37
N PHE A 140 -9.42 -16.85 -22.66
CA PHE A 140 -9.03 -15.95 -23.74
C PHE A 140 -9.84 -14.65 -23.73
N PHE A 141 -11.18 -14.73 -23.66
CA PHE A 141 -12.03 -13.53 -23.57
C PHE A 141 -11.82 -12.73 -22.28
N CYS A 142 -11.57 -13.40 -21.16
CA CYS A 142 -11.23 -12.70 -19.91
C CYS A 142 -9.90 -11.96 -20.02
N PHE A 143 -8.89 -12.59 -20.64
CA PHE A 143 -7.60 -11.96 -20.91
C PHE A 143 -7.75 -10.73 -21.81
N ILE A 144 -8.52 -10.82 -22.90
CA ILE A 144 -8.83 -9.67 -23.76
C ILE A 144 -9.50 -8.56 -22.95
N ASN A 145 -10.53 -8.87 -22.16
CA ASN A 145 -11.24 -7.86 -21.37
C ASN A 145 -10.30 -7.12 -20.38
N ILE A 146 -9.43 -7.85 -19.68
CA ILE A 146 -8.45 -7.27 -18.75
C ILE A 146 -7.40 -6.44 -19.50
N PHE A 147 -6.87 -6.97 -20.60
CA PHE A 147 -5.85 -6.30 -21.40
C PHE A 147 -6.37 -5.01 -22.03
N THR A 148 -7.57 -5.04 -22.61
CA THR A 148 -8.24 -3.85 -23.13
C THR A 148 -8.58 -2.86 -22.02
N ALA A 149 -8.99 -3.32 -20.82
CA ALA A 149 -9.21 -2.44 -19.68
C ALA A 149 -7.94 -1.70 -19.24
N LEU A 150 -6.74 -2.24 -19.48
CA LEU A 150 -5.47 -1.55 -19.20
C LEU A 150 -5.03 -0.63 -20.34
N LEU A 151 -5.13 -1.08 -21.60
CA LEU A 151 -4.60 -0.33 -22.75
C LEU A 151 -5.54 0.77 -23.26
N ALA A 152 -6.84 0.51 -23.33
CA ALA A 152 -7.80 1.47 -23.88
C ALA A 152 -7.80 2.83 -23.15
N PRO A 153 -7.89 2.90 -21.80
CA PRO A 153 -7.84 4.19 -21.11
C PRO A 153 -6.47 4.86 -21.22
N ALA A 154 -5.38 4.08 -21.26
CA ALA A 154 -4.02 4.60 -21.46
C ALA A 154 -3.89 5.32 -22.81
N ILE A 155 -4.29 4.66 -23.90
CA ILE A 155 -4.24 5.24 -25.25
C ILE A 155 -5.19 6.44 -25.35
N TYR A 156 -6.40 6.32 -24.81
CA TYR A 156 -7.39 7.39 -24.86
C TYR A 156 -6.94 8.66 -24.12
N LEU A 157 -6.44 8.52 -22.88
CA LEU A 157 -5.99 9.65 -22.07
C LEU A 157 -4.71 10.27 -22.64
N TRP A 158 -3.82 9.44 -23.19
CA TRP A 158 -2.64 9.91 -23.88
C TRP A 158 -3.00 10.72 -25.13
N TYR A 159 -3.93 10.25 -25.96
CA TYR A 159 -4.39 10.97 -27.16
C TYR A 159 -5.15 12.26 -26.83
N ARG A 160 -5.93 12.28 -25.75
CA ARG A 160 -6.78 13.42 -25.37
C ARG A 160 -6.07 14.53 -24.59
N GLU A 161 -4.77 14.39 -24.33
CA GLU A 161 -4.00 15.40 -23.59
C GLU A 161 -4.59 15.72 -22.22
N ALA A 162 -5.15 14.69 -21.58
CA ALA A 162 -5.82 14.84 -20.30
C ALA A 162 -4.84 15.32 -19.21
N ASN A 163 -5.30 16.17 -18.30
CA ASN A 163 -4.48 16.70 -17.20
C ASN A 163 -3.72 15.57 -16.48
N PRO A 164 -2.41 15.70 -16.21
CA PRO A 164 -1.61 14.61 -15.65
C PRO A 164 -2.14 14.07 -14.31
N VAL A 165 -2.67 14.94 -13.44
CA VAL A 165 -3.20 14.52 -12.14
C VAL A 165 -4.48 13.71 -12.31
N SER A 166 -5.42 14.17 -13.14
CA SER A 166 -6.67 13.44 -13.39
C SER A 166 -6.42 12.14 -14.16
N SER A 167 -5.46 12.14 -15.08
CA SER A 167 -4.99 10.95 -15.79
C SER A 167 -4.40 9.93 -14.83
N PHE A 168 -3.55 10.34 -13.89
CA PHE A 168 -3.00 9.44 -12.85
C PHE A 168 -4.12 8.73 -12.07
N PHE A 169 -5.11 9.47 -11.58
CA PHE A 169 -6.21 8.87 -10.81
C PHE A 169 -7.08 7.94 -11.67
N ALA A 170 -7.35 8.30 -12.93
CA ALA A 170 -8.09 7.44 -13.85
C ALA A 170 -7.33 6.15 -14.16
N LEU A 171 -6.03 6.22 -14.46
CA LEU A 171 -5.20 5.05 -14.70
C LEU A 171 -5.05 4.19 -13.43
N ALA A 172 -4.90 4.79 -12.26
CA ALA A 172 -4.86 4.06 -10.99
C ALA A 172 -6.16 3.29 -10.74
N TRP A 173 -7.32 3.90 -11.05
CA TRP A 173 -8.61 3.20 -11.04
C TRP A 173 -8.62 1.99 -11.98
N TYR A 174 -8.15 2.16 -13.21
CA TYR A 174 -8.09 1.07 -14.19
C TYR A 174 -7.09 -0.03 -13.82
N THR A 175 -5.96 0.32 -13.20
CA THR A 175 -5.03 -0.66 -12.63
C THR A 175 -5.71 -1.47 -11.53
N CYS A 176 -6.36 -0.82 -10.55
CA CYS A 176 -7.13 -1.51 -9.52
C CYS A 176 -8.26 -2.36 -10.12
N LEU A 177 -8.99 -1.84 -11.11
CA LEU A 177 -10.05 -2.57 -11.81
C LEU A 177 -9.49 -3.83 -12.48
N SER A 178 -8.36 -3.74 -13.17
CA SER A 178 -7.73 -4.88 -13.83
C SER A 178 -7.37 -5.99 -12.84
N MET A 179 -6.80 -5.62 -11.68
CA MET A 179 -6.47 -6.55 -10.60
C MET A 179 -7.74 -7.18 -10.01
N LYS A 180 -8.77 -6.37 -9.76
CA LYS A 180 -10.07 -6.88 -9.29
C LYS A 180 -10.70 -7.85 -10.29
N LEU A 181 -10.65 -7.55 -11.58
CA LEU A 181 -11.15 -8.44 -12.64
C LEU A 181 -10.38 -9.76 -12.65
N VAL A 182 -9.05 -9.73 -12.59
CA VAL A 182 -8.22 -10.95 -12.47
C VAL A 182 -8.66 -11.79 -11.27
N SER A 183 -8.81 -11.15 -10.11
CA SER A 183 -9.23 -11.85 -8.89
C SER A 183 -10.64 -12.44 -9.02
N TYR A 184 -11.59 -11.67 -9.54
CA TYR A 184 -12.97 -12.10 -9.78
C TYR A 184 -13.03 -13.33 -10.69
N PHE A 185 -12.30 -13.33 -11.81
CA PHE A 185 -12.29 -14.46 -12.73
C PHE A 185 -11.60 -15.70 -12.13
N GLN A 186 -10.45 -15.54 -11.47
CA GLN A 186 -9.73 -16.68 -10.90
C GLN A 186 -10.54 -17.37 -9.78
N VAL A 187 -11.17 -16.58 -8.91
CA VAL A 187 -11.96 -17.10 -7.79
C VAL A 187 -13.25 -17.74 -8.30
N ASN A 188 -14.00 -17.09 -9.19
CA ASN A 188 -15.20 -17.72 -9.76
C ASN A 188 -14.87 -18.99 -10.56
N ARG A 189 -13.74 -19.02 -11.28
CA ARG A 189 -13.26 -20.24 -11.95
C ARG A 189 -13.03 -21.37 -10.96
N HIS A 190 -12.42 -21.11 -9.80
CA HIS A 190 -12.22 -22.12 -8.77
C HIS A 190 -13.55 -22.72 -8.28
N TYR A 191 -14.53 -21.88 -7.90
CA TYR A 191 -15.83 -22.35 -7.45
C TYR A 191 -16.65 -23.02 -8.55
N ARG A 192 -16.56 -22.54 -9.80
CA ARG A 192 -17.21 -23.15 -10.96
C ARG A 192 -16.69 -24.56 -11.23
N LEU A 193 -15.37 -24.77 -11.20
CA LEU A 193 -14.76 -26.08 -11.39
C LEU A 193 -15.10 -27.03 -10.24
N LYS A 194 -15.09 -26.53 -8.99
CA LYS A 194 -15.52 -27.31 -7.83
C LYS A 194 -16.97 -27.78 -7.96
N SER A 195 -17.89 -26.87 -8.31
CA SER A 195 -19.31 -27.19 -8.52
C SER A 195 -19.54 -28.21 -9.65
N ARG A 196 -18.78 -28.11 -10.76
CA ARG A 196 -18.84 -29.11 -11.84
C ARG A 196 -18.34 -30.48 -11.40
N ASN A 197 -17.27 -30.54 -10.61
CA ASN A 197 -16.74 -31.79 -10.09
C ASN A 197 -17.73 -32.43 -9.10
N GLU A 198 -18.32 -31.65 -8.20
CA GLU A 198 -19.36 -32.13 -7.27
C GLU A 198 -20.60 -32.67 -8.01
N LEU A 199 -21.05 -32.00 -9.08
CA LEU A 199 -22.12 -32.51 -9.95
C LEU A 199 -21.76 -33.82 -10.68
N SER A 200 -20.48 -34.04 -10.98
CA SER A 200 -20.00 -35.29 -11.58
C SER A 200 -19.89 -36.43 -10.57
N VAL A 201 -19.62 -36.12 -9.29
CA VAL A 201 -19.49 -37.09 -8.19
C VAL A 201 -20.86 -37.45 -7.61
N ASN A 202 -21.77 -36.49 -7.40
CA ASN A 202 -23.15 -36.74 -6.94
C ASN A 202 -24.04 -37.46 -7.97
N LYS A 203 -23.54 -37.71 -9.19
CA LYS A 203 -24.15 -38.66 -10.12
C LYS A 203 -23.89 -40.13 -9.75
N LYS A 204 -22.98 -40.41 -8.79
CA LYS A 204 -22.64 -41.77 -8.35
C LYS A 204 -23.14 -42.14 -6.96
N ASP A 205 -23.44 -41.19 -6.07
CA ASP A 205 -23.98 -41.49 -4.75
C ASP A 205 -25.10 -40.52 -4.36
N THR A 206 -26.25 -41.07 -3.97
CA THR A 206 -27.42 -40.34 -3.47
C THR A 206 -27.36 -40.32 -1.95
N VAL A 207 -27.24 -39.14 -1.33
CA VAL A 207 -28.00 -38.64 -0.14
C VAL A 207 -27.58 -37.18 0.08
N PRO A 208 -28.50 -36.19 0.09
CA PRO A 208 -28.18 -34.84 0.55
C PRO A 208 -28.55 -34.69 2.03
N GLU A 209 -27.58 -34.84 2.93
CA GLU A 209 -27.72 -34.40 4.32
C GLU A 209 -27.29 -32.92 4.40
N LYS A 210 -28.27 -32.01 4.35
CA LYS A 210 -28.03 -30.59 4.65
C LYS A 210 -28.35 -30.33 6.11
N ALA A 211 -27.31 -30.30 6.94
CA ALA A 211 -27.38 -29.71 8.26
C ALA A 211 -27.62 -28.20 8.11
N ALA A 212 -28.75 -27.73 8.64
CA ALA A 212 -29.10 -26.34 8.74
C ALA A 212 -28.43 -25.72 9.98
N THR A 213 -27.57 -24.71 9.80
CA THR A 213 -27.56 -23.42 10.53
C THR A 213 -26.35 -22.57 10.13
N GLU A 214 -26.48 -21.25 10.36
CA GLU A 214 -25.44 -20.20 10.38
C GLU A 214 -25.30 -19.29 9.14
N SER A 215 -26.12 -18.23 9.13
CA SER A 215 -26.09 -17.04 8.25
C SER A 215 -26.31 -17.33 6.75
N GLU A 216 -27.08 -16.48 6.06
CA GLU A 216 -27.26 -16.55 4.61
C GLU A 216 -25.92 -16.31 3.88
N GLN A 217 -25.07 -17.34 3.79
CA GLN A 217 -23.82 -17.28 3.05
C GLN A 217 -24.10 -17.41 1.56
N ILE A 218 -23.54 -16.50 0.77
CA ILE A 218 -23.71 -16.49 -0.67
C ILE A 218 -22.86 -17.61 -1.26
N GLU A 219 -23.49 -18.55 -1.96
CA GLU A 219 -22.83 -19.64 -2.67
C GLU A 219 -22.76 -19.38 -4.17
N TYR A 220 -21.83 -20.05 -4.87
CA TYR A 220 -21.85 -20.09 -6.33
C TYR A 220 -23.02 -20.97 -6.79
N PRO A 221 -23.89 -20.53 -7.72
CA PRO A 221 -23.76 -19.38 -8.61
C PRO A 221 -24.59 -18.14 -8.22
N GLN A 222 -25.15 -18.08 -7.01
CA GLN A 222 -26.00 -16.97 -6.54
C GLN A 222 -25.21 -15.65 -6.46
N ASN A 223 -23.89 -15.73 -6.35
CA ASN A 223 -23.00 -14.59 -6.33
C ASN A 223 -22.99 -13.78 -7.66
N LEU A 224 -23.42 -14.37 -8.78
CA LEU A 224 -23.36 -13.77 -10.13
C LEU A 224 -24.46 -12.74 -10.40
N ASN A 225 -24.48 -11.67 -9.61
CA ASN A 225 -25.39 -10.54 -9.76
C ASN A 225 -24.64 -9.21 -9.74
N PHE A 226 -25.30 -8.16 -10.24
CA PHE A 226 -24.70 -6.82 -10.31
C PHE A 226 -24.42 -6.24 -8.91
N LYS A 227 -25.26 -6.51 -7.92
CA LYS A 227 -25.11 -6.01 -6.55
C LYS A 227 -23.79 -6.47 -5.92
N ASN A 228 -23.48 -7.76 -6.00
CA ASN A 228 -22.26 -8.34 -5.45
C ASN A 228 -21.02 -7.90 -6.22
N LEU A 229 -21.13 -7.81 -7.55
CA LEU A 229 -20.03 -7.35 -8.40
C LEU A 229 -19.68 -5.89 -8.10
N TYR A 230 -20.66 -4.98 -8.13
CA TYR A 230 -20.41 -3.57 -7.83
C TYR A 230 -20.00 -3.35 -6.38
N PHE A 231 -20.50 -4.15 -5.44
CA PHE A 231 -20.00 -4.14 -4.07
C PHE A 231 -18.49 -4.42 -4.02
N PHE A 232 -18.03 -5.47 -4.71
CA PHE A 232 -16.61 -5.79 -4.79
C PHE A 232 -15.80 -4.72 -5.54
N MET A 233 -16.33 -4.17 -6.63
CA MET A 233 -15.66 -3.09 -7.38
C MET A 233 -15.46 -1.84 -6.52
N ALA A 234 -16.38 -1.55 -5.59
CA ALA A 234 -16.24 -0.45 -4.64
C ALA A 234 -15.41 -0.82 -3.39
N ALA A 235 -15.39 -2.08 -2.95
CA ALA A 235 -14.72 -2.49 -1.72
C ALA A 235 -13.21 -2.15 -1.71
N PRO A 236 -12.62 -1.72 -0.58
CA PRO A 236 -11.20 -1.37 -0.48
C PRO A 236 -10.28 -2.60 -0.39
N THR A 237 -10.53 -3.60 -1.23
CA THR A 237 -9.72 -4.82 -1.38
C THR A 237 -9.61 -5.19 -2.85
N LEU A 238 -8.50 -5.84 -3.22
CA LEU A 238 -8.25 -6.32 -4.58
C LEU A 238 -8.52 -7.82 -4.73
N CYS A 239 -8.72 -8.53 -3.62
CA CYS A 239 -9.03 -9.95 -3.61
C CYS A 239 -10.54 -10.17 -3.53
N TYR A 240 -11.13 -10.79 -4.55
CA TYR A 240 -12.53 -11.17 -4.57
C TYR A 240 -12.78 -12.37 -3.67
N GLU A 241 -13.86 -12.29 -2.89
CA GLU A 241 -14.40 -13.37 -2.08
C GLU A 241 -15.92 -13.34 -2.20
N LEU A 242 -16.58 -14.50 -1.99
CA LEU A 242 -18.04 -14.57 -2.08
C LEU A 242 -18.69 -13.83 -0.92
N ASN A 243 -18.12 -14.00 0.28
CA ASN A 243 -18.63 -13.46 1.52
C ASN A 243 -17.55 -12.62 2.19
N PHE A 244 -17.72 -11.30 2.16
CA PHE A 244 -16.82 -10.36 2.82
C PHE A 244 -17.24 -10.14 4.28
N PRO A 245 -16.28 -9.99 5.23
CA PRO A 245 -16.62 -9.63 6.59
C PRO A 245 -17.33 -8.27 6.62
N ARG A 246 -18.43 -8.17 7.38
CA ARG A 246 -19.28 -6.97 7.46
C ARG A 246 -19.25 -6.33 8.83
N SER A 247 -19.19 -5.00 8.85
CA SER A 247 -19.45 -4.22 10.07
C SER A 247 -20.96 -4.15 10.34
N GLN A 248 -21.38 -4.31 11.61
CA GLN A 248 -22.80 -4.29 11.98
C GLN A 248 -23.49 -2.95 11.70
N ARG A 249 -22.78 -1.83 11.91
CA ARG A 249 -23.32 -0.47 11.76
C ARG A 249 -22.28 0.50 11.21
N ILE A 250 -22.77 1.62 10.66
CA ILE A 250 -21.95 2.76 10.25
C ILE A 250 -21.76 3.70 11.45
N ARG A 251 -20.51 3.93 11.84
CA ARG A 251 -20.10 4.81 12.93
C ARG A 251 -19.93 6.23 12.40
N LYS A 252 -20.98 7.05 12.50
CA LYS A 252 -21.02 8.42 11.96
C LYS A 252 -19.89 9.32 12.48
N SER A 253 -19.55 9.26 13.78
CA SER A 253 -18.46 10.05 14.36
C SER A 253 -17.09 9.68 13.78
N PHE A 254 -16.84 8.38 13.60
CA PHE A 254 -15.64 7.88 12.93
C PHE A 254 -15.58 8.37 11.49
N LEU A 255 -16.70 8.26 10.75
CA LEU A 255 -16.80 8.70 9.37
C LEU A 255 -16.50 10.20 9.22
N ILE A 256 -17.18 11.06 10.00
CA ILE A 256 -16.97 12.52 9.98
C ILE A 256 -15.52 12.87 10.29
N ARG A 257 -14.94 12.25 11.33
CA ARG A 257 -13.54 12.47 11.70
C ARG A 257 -12.58 12.11 10.57
N ARG A 258 -12.72 10.92 9.98
CA ARG A 258 -11.85 10.48 8.87
C ARG A 258 -12.06 11.33 7.62
N SER A 259 -13.29 11.75 7.32
CA SER A 259 -13.58 12.67 6.21
C SER A 259 -12.94 14.04 6.41
N GLY A 260 -12.99 14.59 7.63
CA GLY A 260 -12.30 15.84 7.97
C GLY A 260 -10.78 15.72 7.83
N GLU A 261 -10.21 14.58 8.22
CA GLU A 261 -8.77 14.30 8.02
C GLU A 261 -8.38 14.27 6.54
N ILE A 262 -9.19 13.67 5.65
CA ILE A 262 -8.92 13.68 4.20
C ILE A 262 -8.86 15.11 3.68
N ILE A 263 -9.86 15.94 4.01
CA ILE A 263 -9.91 17.33 3.54
C ILE A 263 -8.68 18.10 4.05
N PHE A 264 -8.40 18.04 5.35
CA PHE A 264 -7.28 18.73 5.96
C PHE A 264 -5.92 18.29 5.37
N LEU A 265 -5.68 16.98 5.31
CA LEU A 265 -4.39 16.44 4.84
C LEU A 265 -4.20 16.64 3.34
N SER A 266 -5.25 16.55 2.52
CA SER A 266 -5.16 16.87 1.09
C SER A 266 -4.84 18.35 0.86
N SER A 267 -5.50 19.27 1.59
CA SER A 267 -5.18 20.70 1.53
C SER A 267 -3.75 20.98 2.01
N LEU A 268 -3.31 20.32 3.07
CA LEU A 268 -1.94 20.43 3.58
C LEU A 268 -0.91 19.93 2.57
N SER A 269 -1.12 18.78 1.94
CA SER A 269 -0.21 18.25 0.91
C SER A 269 -0.09 19.20 -0.28
N LEU A 270 -1.20 19.75 -0.78
CA LEU A 270 -1.19 20.73 -1.87
C LEU A 270 -0.43 21.99 -1.47
N PHE A 271 -0.62 22.44 -0.23
CA PHE A 271 0.08 23.59 0.30
C PHE A 271 1.60 23.35 0.36
N LEU A 272 2.05 22.25 0.96
CA LEU A 272 3.47 21.90 1.06
C LEU A 272 4.10 21.74 -0.32
N LEU A 273 3.36 21.17 -1.28
CA LEU A 273 3.82 21.08 -2.65
C LEU A 273 4.07 22.48 -3.24
N GLN A 274 3.10 23.39 -3.11
CA GLN A 274 3.18 24.73 -3.70
C GLN A 274 4.23 25.64 -3.05
N GLN A 275 4.37 25.63 -1.73
CA GLN A 275 5.28 26.56 -1.04
C GLN A 275 6.66 25.99 -0.77
N TRP A 276 6.79 24.66 -0.63
CA TRP A 276 8.07 24.05 -0.30
C TRP A 276 8.72 23.40 -1.51
N VAL A 277 7.99 22.54 -2.23
CA VAL A 277 8.56 21.79 -3.35
C VAL A 277 8.73 22.66 -4.60
N VAL A 278 7.70 23.38 -5.03
CA VAL A 278 7.73 24.14 -6.29
C VAL A 278 8.88 25.17 -6.34
N PRO A 279 9.15 25.98 -5.29
CA PRO A 279 10.28 26.92 -5.33
C PRO A 279 11.63 26.22 -5.41
N ILE A 280 11.80 25.08 -4.76
CA ILE A 280 13.04 24.29 -4.85
C ILE A 280 13.24 23.79 -6.27
N LEU A 281 12.18 23.27 -6.90
CA LEU A 281 12.20 22.80 -8.28
C LEU A 281 12.44 23.92 -9.30
N GLN A 282 11.89 25.10 -9.07
CA GLN A 282 12.15 26.26 -9.94
C GLN A 282 13.61 26.71 -9.84
N ASN A 283 14.17 26.71 -8.63
CA ASN A 283 15.56 27.08 -8.39
C ASN A 283 16.57 25.99 -8.83
N SER A 284 16.13 24.74 -9.02
CA SER A 284 17.01 23.66 -9.49
C SER A 284 17.22 23.66 -11.01
N LYS A 285 16.44 24.43 -11.78
CA LYS A 285 16.58 24.50 -13.26
C LYS A 285 17.97 24.94 -13.71
N ILE A 286 18.57 25.91 -13.01
CA ILE A 286 19.86 26.51 -13.38
C ILE A 286 21.03 25.53 -13.15
N PRO A 287 21.17 24.88 -11.97
CA PRO A 287 22.21 23.87 -11.75
C PRO A 287 22.23 22.69 -12.72
N PHE A 288 21.06 22.26 -13.21
CA PHE A 288 20.99 21.17 -14.18
C PHE A 288 21.59 21.54 -15.54
N ARG A 289 21.35 22.78 -16.00
CA ARG A 289 21.96 23.30 -17.24
C ARG A 289 23.49 23.39 -17.15
N GLU A 290 24.02 23.69 -15.97
CA GLU A 290 25.46 23.82 -15.71
C GLU A 290 26.17 22.48 -15.46
N SER A 291 25.46 21.33 -15.44
CA SER A 291 26.00 20.00 -15.13
C SER A 291 26.83 19.91 -13.83
N ASN A 292 26.53 20.75 -12.84
CA ASN A 292 27.27 20.75 -11.58
C ASN A 292 26.72 19.69 -10.60
N ILE A 293 27.38 18.53 -10.56
CA ILE A 293 26.96 17.36 -9.77
C ILE A 293 26.78 17.69 -8.28
N LEU A 294 27.68 18.48 -7.69
CA LEU A 294 27.58 18.86 -6.27
C LEU A 294 26.33 19.71 -6.00
N LYS A 295 26.04 20.68 -6.88
CA LYS A 295 24.81 21.48 -6.78
C LYS A 295 23.56 20.59 -6.99
N ILE A 296 23.61 19.60 -7.88
CA ILE A 296 22.49 18.65 -8.10
C ILE A 296 22.23 17.83 -6.84
N ILE A 297 23.27 17.30 -6.20
CA ILE A 297 23.15 16.55 -4.93
C ILE A 297 22.60 17.45 -3.82
N GLU A 298 23.10 18.69 -3.70
CA GLU A 298 22.59 19.66 -2.73
C GLU A 298 21.08 19.92 -2.93
N ARG A 299 20.64 20.09 -4.18
CA ARG A 299 19.22 20.30 -4.52
C ARG A 299 18.37 19.06 -4.25
N LEU A 300 18.89 17.87 -4.55
CA LEU A 300 18.24 16.60 -4.26
C LEU A 300 18.00 16.44 -2.76
N LEU A 301 19.01 16.72 -1.93
CA LEU A 301 18.87 16.66 -0.47
C LEU A 301 17.86 17.67 0.06
N LYS A 302 17.83 18.90 -0.50
CA LYS A 302 16.81 19.91 -0.17
C LYS A 302 15.40 19.46 -0.55
N LEU A 303 15.23 18.73 -1.64
CA LEU A 303 13.95 18.18 -2.09
C LEU A 303 13.53 16.92 -1.30
N ALA A 304 14.49 16.17 -0.77
CA ALA A 304 14.21 14.87 -0.16
C ALA A 304 13.28 14.94 1.04
N VAL A 305 13.53 15.89 1.95
CA VAL A 305 12.71 16.09 3.15
C VAL A 305 11.26 16.46 2.82
N PRO A 306 10.97 17.55 2.06
CA PRO A 306 9.59 17.90 1.73
C PRO A 306 8.86 16.82 0.94
N ASN A 307 9.55 16.16 0.00
CA ASN A 307 8.96 15.06 -0.76
C ASN A 307 8.54 13.91 0.16
N HIS A 308 9.43 13.51 1.08
CA HIS A 308 9.14 12.44 2.02
C HIS A 308 7.99 12.79 2.97
N VAL A 309 7.94 14.03 3.48
CA VAL A 309 6.83 14.50 4.33
C VAL A 309 5.49 14.44 3.58
N ILE A 310 5.44 14.93 2.33
CA ILE A 310 4.22 14.87 1.51
C ILE A 310 3.83 13.42 1.24
N TRP A 311 4.79 12.54 1.01
CA TRP A 311 4.53 11.11 0.79
C TRP A 311 3.96 10.42 2.04
N LEU A 312 4.48 10.72 3.25
CA LEU A 312 3.93 10.22 4.50
C LEU A 312 2.50 10.73 4.77
N ILE A 313 2.25 12.01 4.50
CA ILE A 313 0.90 12.59 4.58
C ILE A 313 -0.02 11.91 3.56
N GLY A 314 0.46 11.71 2.33
CA GLY A 314 -0.28 11.01 1.26
C GLY A 314 -0.62 9.57 1.65
N PHE A 315 0.32 8.85 2.26
CA PHE A 315 0.06 7.52 2.81
C PHE A 315 -1.06 7.52 3.84
N TYR A 316 -0.97 8.38 4.85
CA TYR A 316 -1.99 8.45 5.89
C TYR A 316 -3.35 8.92 5.33
N CYS A 317 -3.34 9.89 4.42
CA CYS A 317 -4.56 10.37 3.77
C CYS A 317 -5.24 9.26 2.97
N PHE A 318 -4.49 8.50 2.16
CA PHE A 318 -5.04 7.46 1.30
C PHE A 318 -5.31 6.15 2.06
N PHE A 319 -4.27 5.48 2.58
CA PHE A 319 -4.38 4.14 3.16
C PHE A 319 -5.09 4.13 4.50
N HIS A 320 -4.87 5.16 5.32
CA HIS A 320 -5.56 5.24 6.61
C HIS A 320 -6.92 5.92 6.48
N SER A 321 -6.99 7.16 6.01
CA SER A 321 -8.23 7.95 6.10
C SER A 321 -9.25 7.56 5.01
N TYR A 322 -8.84 7.61 3.73
CA TYR A 322 -9.73 7.34 2.59
C TYR A 322 -10.23 5.89 2.55
N LEU A 323 -9.35 4.89 2.66
CA LEU A 323 -9.78 3.50 2.66
C LEU A 323 -10.68 3.16 3.85
N ASN A 324 -10.47 3.76 5.03
CA ASN A 324 -11.38 3.58 6.17
C ASN A 324 -12.74 4.26 5.97
N VAL A 325 -12.79 5.44 5.35
CA VAL A 325 -14.05 6.08 4.95
C VAL A 325 -14.81 5.16 4.00
N LEU A 326 -14.13 4.67 2.95
CA LEU A 326 -14.72 3.76 1.97
C LEU A 326 -15.20 2.46 2.62
N ALA A 327 -14.39 1.87 3.51
CA ALA A 327 -14.77 0.67 4.26
C ALA A 327 -15.97 0.90 5.17
N GLU A 328 -16.02 2.03 5.87
CA GLU A 328 -17.12 2.37 6.77
C GLU A 328 -18.44 2.56 6.00
N VAL A 329 -18.41 3.31 4.89
CA VAL A 329 -19.58 3.52 4.00
C VAL A 329 -20.09 2.19 3.44
N LEU A 330 -19.17 1.32 3.02
CA LEU A 330 -19.50 0.00 2.47
C LEU A 330 -19.78 -1.06 3.54
N ARG A 331 -19.67 -0.74 4.84
CA ARG A 331 -19.72 -1.70 5.95
C ARG A 331 -18.75 -2.87 5.77
N PHE A 332 -17.59 -2.62 5.20
CA PHE A 332 -16.50 -3.59 5.05
C PHE A 332 -15.74 -3.74 6.38
N GLY A 333 -15.61 -4.98 6.85
CA GLY A 333 -15.07 -5.32 8.16
C GLY A 333 -13.55 -5.46 8.20
N ASP A 334 -12.92 -5.95 7.12
CA ASP A 334 -11.47 -6.07 7.03
C ASP A 334 -10.85 -4.67 6.78
N ARG A 335 -10.11 -4.15 7.75
CA ARG A 335 -9.51 -2.81 7.70
C ARG A 335 -7.99 -2.86 7.81
N GLU A 336 -7.42 -4.03 7.61
CA GLU A 336 -5.97 -4.23 7.58
C GLU A 336 -5.42 -3.80 6.21
N PHE A 337 -5.36 -2.48 5.99
CA PHE A 337 -4.83 -1.91 4.74
C PHE A 337 -3.29 -1.80 4.72
N TYR A 338 -2.69 -1.75 5.90
CA TYR A 338 -1.25 -1.66 6.12
C TYR A 338 -0.91 -2.24 7.50
N ARG A 339 0.36 -2.62 7.69
CA ARG A 339 0.97 -3.05 8.96
C ARG A 339 2.02 -2.04 9.40
N ASP A 340 2.77 -2.33 10.45
CA ASP A 340 3.82 -1.48 11.04
C ASP A 340 5.10 -1.42 10.17
N TRP A 341 4.94 -1.05 8.90
CA TRP A 341 6.02 -0.97 7.92
C TRP A 341 7.12 0.03 8.32
N TRP A 342 6.83 1.00 9.20
CA TRP A 342 7.83 1.94 9.73
C TRP A 342 8.86 1.26 10.65
N ASN A 343 8.54 0.09 11.21
CA ASN A 343 9.44 -0.73 12.01
C ASN A 343 10.16 -1.81 11.18
N ALA A 344 10.02 -1.82 9.85
CA ALA A 344 10.63 -2.83 9.02
C ALA A 344 12.17 -2.78 9.12
N GLU A 345 12.79 -3.89 9.52
CA GLU A 345 14.25 -4.02 9.62
C GLU A 345 14.92 -4.31 8.26
N ASP A 346 14.14 -4.73 7.28
CA ASP A 346 14.60 -5.06 5.95
C ASP A 346 13.58 -4.61 4.88
N VAL A 347 14.07 -4.49 3.65
CA VAL A 347 13.30 -4.00 2.51
C VAL A 347 12.18 -4.98 2.13
N ASP A 348 12.36 -6.29 2.31
CA ASP A 348 11.32 -7.28 1.99
C ASP A 348 10.13 -7.10 2.94
N SER A 349 10.39 -6.94 4.24
CA SER A 349 9.38 -6.67 5.27
C SER A 349 8.62 -5.38 4.99
N PHE A 350 9.29 -4.31 4.59
CA PHE A 350 8.65 -3.05 4.20
C PHE A 350 7.60 -3.26 3.09
N TRP A 351 7.98 -3.91 1.98
CA TRP A 351 7.10 -4.11 0.83
C TRP A 351 5.90 -5.03 1.12
N GLN A 352 6.03 -5.92 2.10
CA GLN A 352 4.93 -6.79 2.54
C GLN A 352 3.93 -6.08 3.46
N ASN A 353 4.38 -5.04 4.17
CA ASN A 353 3.61 -4.38 5.23
C ASN A 353 3.00 -3.03 4.81
N TRP A 354 3.54 -2.37 3.79
CA TRP A 354 3.11 -1.03 3.35
C TRP A 354 1.69 -1.00 2.75
N ASN A 355 1.40 -1.86 1.78
CA ASN A 355 0.13 -1.89 1.03
C ASN A 355 -0.40 -3.32 0.99
N ILE A 356 -1.15 -3.66 2.03
CA ILE A 356 -1.66 -5.02 2.25
C ILE A 356 -2.65 -5.46 1.15
N PRO A 357 -3.56 -4.62 0.62
CA PRO A 357 -4.43 -5.01 -0.50
C PRO A 357 -3.66 -5.48 -1.73
N VAL A 358 -2.61 -4.76 -2.15
CA VAL A 358 -1.77 -5.14 -3.29
C VAL A 358 -0.90 -6.35 -2.93
N HIS A 359 -0.32 -6.38 -1.73
CA HIS A 359 0.47 -7.52 -1.28
C HIS A 359 -0.34 -8.83 -1.26
N LYS A 360 -1.54 -8.82 -0.66
CA LYS A 360 -2.47 -9.97 -0.64
C LYS A 360 -2.84 -10.40 -2.06
N PHE A 361 -3.07 -9.46 -2.97
CA PHE A 361 -3.35 -9.76 -4.38
C PHE A 361 -2.17 -10.45 -5.06
N CYS A 362 -0.97 -9.85 -4.98
CA CYS A 362 0.24 -10.42 -5.57
C CYS A 362 0.54 -11.81 -5.00
N LEU A 363 0.37 -11.99 -3.69
CA LEU A 363 0.59 -13.27 -3.03
C LEU A 363 -0.41 -14.35 -3.53
N ARG A 364 -1.70 -14.02 -3.60
CA ARG A 364 -2.78 -14.97 -3.92
C ARG A 364 -2.89 -15.29 -5.41
N HIS A 365 -2.76 -14.27 -6.27
CA HIS A 365 -3.12 -14.37 -7.69
C HIS A 365 -1.92 -14.45 -8.64
N ILE A 366 -0.71 -14.17 -8.14
CA ILE A 366 0.54 -14.24 -8.91
C ILE A 366 1.50 -15.23 -8.26
N TYR A 367 1.98 -14.94 -7.05
CA TYR A 367 3.05 -15.70 -6.40
C TYR A 367 2.68 -17.16 -6.14
N LYS A 368 1.58 -17.45 -5.42
CA LYS A 368 1.16 -18.83 -5.12
C LYS A 368 0.89 -19.65 -6.39
N PRO A 369 0.16 -19.16 -7.41
CA PRO A 369 0.02 -19.86 -8.68
C PRO A 369 1.34 -20.19 -9.37
N LEU A 370 2.31 -19.26 -9.42
CA LEU A 370 3.64 -19.51 -10.00
C LEU A 370 4.36 -20.64 -9.24
N LEU A 371 4.30 -20.66 -7.91
CA LEU A 371 4.88 -21.75 -7.12
C LEU A 371 4.21 -23.09 -7.40
N THR A 372 2.88 -23.13 -7.55
CA THR A 372 2.17 -24.38 -7.89
C THR A 372 2.49 -24.90 -9.29
N GLN A 373 3.02 -24.04 -10.18
CA GLN A 373 3.50 -24.42 -11.51
C GLN A 373 4.97 -24.87 -11.51
N GLY A 374 5.64 -24.93 -10.36
CA GLY A 374 7.02 -25.38 -10.23
C GLY A 374 8.08 -24.28 -10.32
N ILE A 375 7.69 -23.00 -10.36
CA ILE A 375 8.65 -21.88 -10.36
C ILE A 375 9.25 -21.72 -8.96
N THR A 376 10.55 -21.45 -8.89
CA THR A 376 11.26 -21.30 -7.60
C THR A 376 10.85 -20.01 -6.88
N LYS A 377 10.97 -19.99 -5.54
CA LYS A 377 10.68 -18.80 -4.71
C LYS A 377 11.37 -17.51 -5.18
N PRO A 378 12.70 -17.48 -5.45
CA PRO A 378 13.35 -16.25 -5.90
C PRO A 378 12.86 -15.79 -7.28
N GLN A 379 12.64 -16.71 -8.21
CA GLN A 379 12.09 -16.39 -9.54
C GLN A 379 10.67 -15.83 -9.42
N ALA A 380 9.81 -16.43 -8.59
CA ALA A 380 8.45 -15.94 -8.35
C ALA A 380 8.45 -14.55 -7.72
N SER A 381 9.33 -14.27 -6.76
CA SER A 381 9.50 -12.93 -6.18
C SER A 381 9.96 -11.92 -7.24
N LEU A 382 10.95 -12.28 -8.08
CA LEU A 382 11.43 -11.41 -9.16
C LEU A 382 10.32 -11.07 -10.16
N ILE A 383 9.49 -12.04 -10.54
CA ILE A 383 8.33 -11.83 -11.43
C ILE A 383 7.33 -10.87 -10.79
N VAL A 384 7.01 -11.03 -9.50
CA VAL A 384 6.10 -10.12 -8.78
C VAL A 384 6.67 -8.69 -8.75
N PHE A 385 7.97 -8.52 -8.49
CA PHE A 385 8.63 -7.22 -8.52
C PHE A 385 8.61 -6.60 -9.92
N PHE A 386 8.83 -7.38 -10.98
CA PHE A 386 8.77 -6.91 -12.37
C PHE A 386 7.36 -6.43 -12.75
N VAL A 387 6.32 -7.20 -12.38
CA VAL A 387 4.92 -6.80 -12.58
C VAL A 387 4.60 -5.52 -11.81
N SER A 388 5.09 -5.38 -10.58
CA SER A 388 4.94 -4.16 -9.79
C SER A 388 5.64 -2.96 -10.46
N ALA A 389 6.88 -3.13 -10.92
CA ALA A 389 7.65 -2.10 -11.60
C ALA A 389 6.96 -1.62 -12.89
N PHE A 390 6.38 -2.55 -13.66
CA PHE A 390 5.56 -2.22 -14.83
C PHE A 390 4.39 -1.28 -14.49
N PHE A 391 3.63 -1.57 -13.42
CA PHE A 391 2.52 -0.72 -13.03
C PHE A 391 2.96 0.65 -12.50
N HIS A 392 4.10 0.73 -11.81
CA HIS A 392 4.65 2.03 -11.37
C HIS A 392 5.05 2.89 -12.57
N GLU A 393 5.75 2.31 -13.56
CA GLU A 393 6.07 3.03 -14.79
C GLU A 393 4.81 3.40 -15.57
N TYR A 394 3.83 2.51 -15.69
CA TYR A 394 2.54 2.78 -16.34
C TYR A 394 1.82 3.99 -15.71
N LEU A 395 1.79 4.07 -14.38
CA LEU A 395 1.13 5.15 -13.66
C LEU A 395 1.88 6.47 -13.71
N VAL A 396 3.21 6.47 -13.90
CA VAL A 396 4.03 7.68 -13.95
C VAL A 396 4.24 8.16 -15.39
N SER A 397 4.67 7.28 -16.29
CA SER A 397 5.05 7.61 -17.67
C SER A 397 3.87 8.11 -18.51
N ILE A 398 2.69 7.51 -18.41
CA ILE A 398 1.56 7.84 -19.28
C ILE A 398 0.97 9.21 -18.94
N PRO A 399 0.65 9.54 -17.67
CA PRO A 399 0.15 10.87 -17.34
C PRO A 399 1.17 11.99 -17.61
N LEU A 400 2.46 11.72 -17.42
CA LEU A 400 3.53 12.66 -17.72
C LEU A 400 3.91 12.69 -19.20
N ARG A 401 3.48 11.69 -19.99
CA ARG A 401 3.84 11.48 -21.40
C ARG A 401 5.34 11.30 -21.63
N MET A 402 6.03 10.71 -20.65
CA MET A 402 7.49 10.53 -20.66
C MET A 402 7.86 9.06 -20.47
N PHE A 403 8.28 8.41 -21.55
CA PHE A 403 8.69 6.99 -21.55
C PHE A 403 10.20 6.83 -21.31
N ARG A 404 10.67 7.22 -20.11
CA ARG A 404 12.09 7.18 -19.75
C ARG A 404 12.51 5.96 -18.91
N ILE A 405 11.56 5.18 -18.38
CA ILE A 405 11.82 3.92 -17.64
C ILE A 405 12.52 4.16 -16.28
N TRP A 406 12.54 5.40 -15.79
CA TRP A 406 13.20 5.75 -14.53
C TRP A 406 12.50 5.14 -13.30
N ALA A 407 11.17 5.14 -13.25
CA ALA A 407 10.44 4.54 -12.14
C ALA A 407 10.59 3.02 -12.13
N PHE A 408 10.56 2.40 -13.31
CA PHE A 408 10.84 0.98 -13.47
C PHE A 408 12.25 0.61 -12.97
N LEU A 409 13.28 1.34 -13.41
CA LEU A 409 14.66 1.09 -12.99
C LEU A 409 14.83 1.31 -11.48
N GLY A 410 14.21 2.36 -10.93
CA GLY A 410 14.21 2.63 -9.50
C GLY A 410 13.66 1.45 -8.69
N MET A 411 12.59 0.80 -9.15
CA MET A 411 12.03 -0.39 -8.51
C MET A 411 12.95 -1.61 -8.63
N ILE A 412 13.61 -1.82 -9.78
CA ILE A 412 14.52 -2.95 -9.99
C ILE A 412 15.80 -2.81 -9.15
N VAL A 413 16.35 -1.60 -9.02
CA VAL A 413 17.54 -1.31 -8.20
C VAL A 413 17.29 -1.54 -6.70
N GLN A 414 16.04 -1.53 -6.23
CA GLN A 414 15.72 -1.90 -4.85
C GLN A 414 16.03 -3.37 -4.54
N ILE A 415 16.03 -4.27 -5.54
CA ILE A 415 16.29 -5.70 -5.34
C ILE A 415 17.73 -5.95 -4.87
N PRO A 416 18.80 -5.52 -5.59
CA PRO A 416 20.16 -5.68 -5.09
C PRO A 416 20.39 -4.91 -3.78
N PHE A 417 19.76 -3.75 -3.61
CA PHE A 417 19.81 -3.00 -2.34
C PHE A 417 19.24 -3.83 -1.18
N ALA A 418 18.09 -4.50 -1.36
CA ALA A 418 17.50 -5.38 -0.36
C ALA A 418 18.44 -6.52 0.05
N ILE A 419 19.13 -7.14 -0.92
CA ILE A 419 20.11 -8.21 -0.67
C ILE A 419 21.29 -7.68 0.16
N VAL A 420 21.79 -6.49 -0.16
CA VAL A 420 22.89 -5.84 0.57
C VAL A 420 22.47 -5.50 2.00
N VAL A 421 21.33 -4.82 2.18
CA VAL A 421 20.82 -4.46 3.52
C VAL A 421 20.66 -5.72 4.37
N LYS A 422 20.00 -6.76 3.84
CA LYS A 422 19.77 -8.02 4.55
C LYS A 422 21.05 -8.77 4.91
N LYS A 423 22.14 -8.59 4.15
CA LYS A 423 23.42 -9.25 4.39
C LYS A 423 24.28 -8.50 5.41
N PHE A 424 24.23 -7.17 5.41
CA PHE A 424 25.18 -6.35 6.17
C PHE A 424 24.57 -5.61 7.37
N LEU A 425 23.27 -5.32 7.36
CA LEU A 425 22.59 -4.52 8.37
C LEU A 425 21.49 -5.34 9.05
N HIS A 426 21.39 -5.21 10.37
CA HIS A 426 20.42 -5.97 11.18
C HIS A 426 19.79 -5.06 12.24
N GLY A 427 18.56 -5.36 12.66
CA GLY A 427 17.85 -4.60 13.69
C GLY A 427 17.66 -3.13 13.30
N ASN A 428 17.93 -2.23 14.26
CA ASN A 428 17.78 -0.78 14.10
C ASN A 428 18.56 -0.21 12.90
N TYR A 429 19.74 -0.73 12.58
CA TYR A 429 20.53 -0.26 11.44
C TYR A 429 19.92 -0.66 10.11
N GLY A 430 19.27 -1.82 10.04
CA GLY A 430 18.48 -2.22 8.88
C GLY A 430 17.28 -1.30 8.67
N ASN A 431 16.58 -0.95 9.77
CA ASN A 431 15.49 0.03 9.73
C ASN A 431 15.96 1.41 9.24
N MET A 432 17.11 1.90 9.72
CA MET A 432 17.70 3.15 9.22
C MET A 432 17.98 3.10 7.71
N ALA A 433 18.46 1.96 7.19
CA ALA A 433 18.70 1.81 5.76
C ALA A 433 17.40 1.83 4.93
N VAL A 434 16.32 1.24 5.44
CA VAL A 434 14.98 1.34 4.83
C VAL A 434 14.53 2.80 4.79
N TRP A 435 14.68 3.57 5.88
CA TRP A 435 14.33 4.99 5.90
C TRP A 435 15.14 5.82 4.91
N ILE A 436 16.45 5.59 4.83
CA ILE A 436 17.32 6.28 3.87
C ILE A 436 16.87 5.99 2.44
N SER A 437 16.53 4.74 2.11
CA SER A 437 16.07 4.39 0.76
C SER A 437 14.74 5.05 0.40
N LEU A 438 13.80 5.15 1.35
CA LEU A 438 12.52 5.83 1.15
C LEU A 438 12.65 7.35 1.01
N ILE A 439 13.56 7.97 1.77
CA ILE A 439 13.79 9.41 1.73
C ILE A 439 14.49 9.82 0.43
N ILE A 440 15.49 9.06 -0.01
CA ILE A 440 16.35 9.44 -1.14
C ILE A 440 15.83 8.90 -2.48
N GLY A 441 15.20 7.70 -2.50
CA GLY A 441 14.83 7.02 -3.73
C GLY A 441 13.79 7.76 -4.58
N GLN A 442 12.72 8.26 -3.96
CA GLN A 442 11.67 8.98 -4.69
C GLN A 442 12.11 10.35 -5.24
N PRO A 443 12.82 11.21 -4.48
CA PRO A 443 13.36 12.45 -5.02
C PRO A 443 14.30 12.25 -6.19
N ILE A 444 15.12 11.18 -6.20
CA ILE A 444 15.96 10.84 -7.35
C ILE A 444 15.08 10.63 -8.58
N ALA A 445 14.05 9.78 -8.49
CA ALA A 445 13.14 9.53 -9.60
C ALA A 445 12.48 10.83 -10.09
N ILE A 446 11.93 11.63 -9.19
CA ILE A 446 11.28 12.90 -9.51
C ILE A 446 12.26 13.86 -10.20
N MET A 447 13.47 14.00 -9.68
CA MET A 447 14.49 14.88 -10.26
C MET A 447 14.90 14.43 -11.67
N MET A 448 15.00 13.12 -11.93
CA MET A 448 15.29 12.60 -13.27
C MET A 448 14.16 12.89 -14.26
N TYR A 449 12.90 12.66 -13.88
CA TYR A 449 11.76 13.03 -14.74
C TYR A 449 11.69 14.53 -14.99
N ILE A 450 11.95 15.35 -13.97
CA ILE A 450 11.94 16.81 -14.12
C ILE A 450 13.08 17.29 -15.02
N HIS A 451 14.29 16.75 -14.83
CA HIS A 451 15.44 17.04 -15.68
C HIS A 451 15.14 16.76 -17.15
N ASP A 452 14.65 15.56 -17.46
CA ASP A 452 14.35 15.16 -18.84
C ASP A 452 13.19 15.99 -19.42
N TYR A 453 12.19 16.34 -18.60
CA TYR A 453 11.10 17.22 -19.01
C TYR A 453 11.64 18.60 -19.40
N TYR A 454 12.60 19.15 -18.64
CA TYR A 454 13.21 20.44 -18.96
C TYR A 454 14.04 20.38 -20.24
N ILE A 455 14.84 19.35 -20.46
CA ILE A 455 15.62 19.18 -21.69
C ILE A 455 14.68 19.13 -22.90
N ASP A 456 13.67 18.25 -22.86
CA ASP A 456 12.77 18.03 -23.99
C ASP A 456 11.94 19.29 -24.36
N TYR A 457 11.52 20.08 -23.37
CA TYR A 457 10.65 21.24 -23.61
C TYR A 457 11.38 22.58 -23.80
N PHE A 458 12.62 22.74 -23.30
CA PHE A 458 13.35 24.02 -23.39
C PHE A 458 14.54 24.02 -24.34
N GLU A 459 15.19 22.88 -24.61
CA GLU A 459 16.29 22.83 -25.60
C GLU A 459 15.79 22.73 -27.04
N VAL A 460 14.57 22.26 -27.28
CA VAL A 460 13.96 22.20 -28.62
C VAL A 460 13.38 23.56 -29.05
N SER A 461 13.19 24.49 -28.12
CA SER A 461 12.64 25.84 -28.36
C SER A 461 13.70 26.93 -28.58
N ASN A 462 14.99 26.58 -28.61
CA ASN A 462 16.09 27.43 -29.09
C ASN A 462 16.77 26.74 -30.27
#